data_AF-A0A8X8AW75-F1
#
_entry.id   AF-A0A8X8AW75-F1
#
_cell.length_a   1.000
_cell.length_b   1.000
_cell.length_c   1.000
_cell.angle_alpha   90.00
_cell.angle_beta   90.00
_cell.angle_gamma   90.00
#
_symmetry.space_group_name_H-M   'P 1'
#
loop_
_entity.id
_entity.type
_entity.pdbx_description
1 polymer ?
#
loop_
_entity_poly.entity_id
_entity_poly.type
_entity_poly.pdbx_seq_one_letter_code
_entity_poly.pdbx_strand_id
1 'polypeptide(L)'
;MKHQVSMEGSKRVMKRPIEEVYGSDAAEGFNKGKKETKEHYRVLLHLTKEQRQSACAWDEASSKVNSIAAQIDLIDAIIKAKGNFDLVLSWKN
;
A
#
# COMPACT_ATOMS: atom_id res chain seq x y z
N MET A 1 -49.07 58.89 9.65
CA MET A 1 -48.33 57.71 10.14
C MET A 1 -47.11 57.53 9.26
N LYS A 2 -45.89 57.58 9.82
CA LYS A 2 -44.66 57.31 9.08
C LYS A 2 -44.33 55.82 9.25
N HIS A 3 -44.39 55.05 8.17
CA HIS A 3 -43.95 53.66 8.18
C HIS A 3 -42.42 53.64 8.09
N GLN A 4 -41.77 53.28 9.19
CA GLN A 4 -40.34 52.98 9.22
C GLN A 4 -40.18 51.54 8.76
N VAL A 5 -39.70 51.35 7.54
CA VAL A 5 -39.37 50.01 7.01
C VAL A 5 -38.01 49.63 7.60
N SER A 6 -38.00 48.68 8.53
CA SER A 6 -36.75 48.07 9.04
C SER A 6 -36.17 47.18 7.94
N MET A 7 -35.06 47.62 7.33
CA MET A 7 -34.21 46.78 6.49
C MET A 7 -33.35 45.90 7.41
N GLU A 8 -33.99 44.97 8.12
CA GLU A 8 -33.30 43.91 8.84
C GLU A 8 -32.81 42.89 7.80
N GLY A 9 -31.75 43.26 7.08
CA GLY A 9 -31.09 42.40 6.12
C GLY A 9 -30.61 41.14 6.84
N SER A 10 -31.21 40.01 6.50
CA SER A 10 -30.81 38.69 6.99
C SER A 10 -29.35 38.43 6.58
N LYS A 11 -28.41 38.72 7.49
CA LYS A 11 -27.00 38.36 7.31
C LYS A 11 -26.90 36.84 7.39
N ARG A 12 -27.06 36.16 6.25
CA ARG A 12 -26.68 34.76 6.12
C ARG A 12 -25.17 34.70 6.34
N VAL A 13 -24.77 34.33 7.55
CA VAL A 13 -23.37 34.08 7.87
C VAL A 13 -23.00 32.76 7.19
N MET A 14 -22.42 32.86 6.00
CA MET A 14 -21.93 31.70 5.26
C MET A 14 -20.75 31.12 6.03
N LYS A 15 -20.80 29.83 6.36
CA LYS A 15 -19.68 29.16 7.04
C LYS A 15 -18.45 29.19 6.15
N ARG A 16 -17.26 29.26 6.76
CA ARG A 16 -16.01 29.18 5.99
C ARG A 16 -15.84 27.74 5.49
N PRO A 17 -15.21 27.52 4.32
CA PRO A 17 -15.04 26.17 3.77
C PRO A 17 -14.40 25.17 4.76
N ILE A 18 -13.46 25.64 5.59
CA ILE A 18 -12.83 24.79 6.60
C ILE A 18 -13.76 24.42 7.76
N GLU A 19 -14.71 25.30 8.11
CA GLU A 19 -15.71 25.05 9.15
C GLU A 19 -16.79 24.09 8.65
N GLU A 20 -17.04 24.05 7.34
CA GLU A 20 -17.90 23.03 6.73
C GLU A 20 -17.25 21.65 6.74
N VAL A 21 -15.93 21.59 6.54
CA VAL A 21 -15.18 20.33 6.50
C VAL A 21 -14.83 19.85 7.90
N TYR A 22 -14.36 20.70 8.79
CA TYR A 22 -13.84 20.31 10.11
C TYR A 22 -14.68 20.81 11.28
N GLY A 23 -15.83 21.45 11.04
CA GLY A 23 -16.64 21.97 12.12
C GLY A 23 -16.22 23.36 12.55
N SER A 24 -17.15 24.05 13.22
CA SER A 24 -16.96 25.45 13.62
C SER A 24 -16.19 25.57 14.96
N ASP A 25 -16.00 24.47 15.68
CA ASP A 25 -15.26 24.42 16.94
C ASP A 25 -14.00 23.55 16.85
N ALA A 26 -13.00 23.90 17.66
CA ALA A 26 -11.70 23.25 17.64
C ALA A 26 -11.75 21.77 18.07
N ALA A 27 -12.68 21.39 18.95
CA ALA A 27 -12.80 20.02 19.44
C ALA A 27 -13.44 19.10 18.40
N GLU A 28 -14.45 19.58 17.67
CA GLU A 28 -15.06 18.89 16.53
C GLU A 28 -14.03 18.65 15.43
N GLY A 29 -13.27 19.69 15.06
CA GLY A 29 -12.20 19.58 14.06
C GLY A 29 -11.10 18.62 14.46
N PHE A 30 -10.66 18.68 15.72
CA PHE A 30 -9.67 17.76 16.24
C PHE A 30 -10.17 16.30 16.22
N ASN A 31 -11.39 16.05 16.69
CA ASN A 31 -11.96 14.70 16.74
C ASN A 31 -12.16 14.12 15.34
N LYS A 32 -12.62 14.94 14.39
CA LYS A 32 -12.76 14.54 12.99
C LYS A 32 -11.39 14.23 12.37
N GLY A 33 -10.42 15.13 12.50
CA GLY A 33 -9.06 14.92 12.00
C GLY A 33 -8.40 13.68 12.60
N LYS A 34 -8.59 13.43 13.90
CA LYS A 34 -8.11 12.21 14.58
C LYS A 34 -8.72 10.93 14.00
N LYS A 35 -10.03 10.94 13.70
CA LYS A 35 -10.72 9.80 13.09
C LYS A 35 -10.24 9.54 11.66
N GLU A 36 -10.14 10.59 10.85
CA GLU A 36 -9.65 10.51 9.47
C GLU A 36 -8.20 10.02 9.40
N THR A 37 -7.33 10.58 10.24
CA THR A 37 -5.93 10.17 10.34
C THR A 37 -5.80 8.70 10.73
N LYS A 38 -6.59 8.24 11.70
CA LYS A 38 -6.59 6.83 12.12
C LYS A 38 -7.01 5.91 10.98
N GLU A 39 -8.01 6.31 10.20
CA GLU A 39 -8.47 5.51 9.06
C GLU A 39 -7.45 5.51 7.92
N HIS A 40 -6.83 6.65 7.64
CA HIS A 40 -5.74 6.76 6.68
C HIS A 40 -4.60 5.77 6.99
N TYR A 41 -4.13 5.74 8.25
CA TYR A 41 -3.07 4.80 8.66
C TYR A 41 -3.51 3.33 8.62
N ARG A 42 -4.79 3.02 8.86
CA ARG A 42 -5.31 1.65 8.71
C ARG A 42 -5.25 1.19 7.27
N VAL A 43 -5.65 2.04 6.33
CA VAL A 43 -5.58 1.74 4.89
C VAL A 43 -4.13 1.54 4.46
N LEU A 44 -3.21 2.43 4.87
CA LEU A 44 -1.79 2.28 4.58
C LEU A 44 -1.20 0.98 5.14
N LEU A 45 -1.54 0.63 6.38
CA LEU A 45 -1.10 -0.61 7.00
C LEU A 45 -1.60 -1.84 6.24
N HIS A 46 -2.87 -1.82 5.80
CA HIS A 46 -3.45 -2.90 5.02
C HIS A 46 -2.74 -3.06 3.67
N LEU A 47 -2.57 -1.96 2.92
CA LEU A 47 -1.84 -1.96 1.65
C LEU A 47 -0.41 -2.48 1.79
N THR A 48 0.31 -2.01 2.82
CA THR A 48 1.69 -2.44 3.09
C THR A 48 1.76 -3.92 3.40
N LYS A 49 0.78 -4.46 4.14
CA LYS A 49 0.70 -5.88 4.46
C LYS A 49 0.49 -6.72 3.21
N GLU A 50 -0.44 -6.32 2.34
CA GLU A 50 -0.71 -7.03 1.07
C GLU A 50 0.49 -7.00 0.14
N GLN A 51 1.14 -5.84 0.00
CA GLN A 51 2.37 -5.71 -0.78
C GLN A 51 3.47 -6.65 -0.27
N ARG A 52 3.68 -6.71 1.06
CA ARG A 52 4.68 -7.61 1.64
C ARG A 52 4.33 -9.08 1.41
N GLN A 53 3.07 -9.46 1.56
CA GLN A 53 2.64 -10.84 1.30
C GLN A 53 2.83 -11.23 -0.17
N SER A 54 2.52 -10.32 -1.10
CA SER A 54 2.76 -10.53 -2.53
C SER A 54 4.26 -10.66 -2.83
N ALA A 55 5.11 -9.82 -2.24
CA ALA A 55 6.55 -9.91 -2.41
C ALA A 55 7.10 -11.26 -1.92
N CYS A 56 6.71 -11.71 -0.71
CA CYS A 56 7.12 -13.01 -0.20
C CYS A 56 6.66 -14.18 -1.11
N ALA A 57 5.43 -14.12 -1.62
CA ALA A 57 4.93 -15.14 -2.55
C ALA A 57 5.73 -15.17 -3.86
N TRP A 58 6.12 -14.00 -4.37
CA TRP A 58 7.01 -13.87 -5.52
C TRP A 58 8.41 -14.44 -5.25
N ASP A 59 9.00 -14.14 -4.09
CA ASP A 59 10.31 -14.64 -3.70
C ASP A 59 10.32 -16.17 -3.59
N GLU A 60 9.28 -16.74 -2.98
CA GLU A 60 9.09 -18.20 -2.89
C GLU A 60 8.95 -18.85 -4.28
N ALA A 61 8.14 -18.25 -5.16
CA ALA A 61 7.95 -18.73 -6.52
C ALA A 61 9.25 -18.66 -7.32
N SER A 62 9.97 -17.54 -7.22
CA SER A 62 11.25 -17.33 -7.89
C SER A 62 12.31 -18.32 -7.41
N SER A 63 12.39 -18.57 -6.09
CA SER A 63 13.30 -19.56 -5.51
C SER A 63 13.05 -20.98 -6.06
N LYS A 64 11.77 -21.37 -6.20
CA LYS A 64 11.40 -22.66 -6.80
C LYS A 64 11.81 -22.75 -8.28
N VAL A 65 11.56 -21.70 -9.06
CA VAL A 65 11.97 -21.63 -10.48
C VAL A 65 13.50 -21.76 -10.59
N ASN A 66 14.26 -21.04 -9.77
CA ASN A 66 15.72 -21.09 -9.77
C ASN A 66 16.25 -22.49 -9.43
N SER A 67 15.62 -23.17 -8.46
CA SER A 67 15.96 -24.55 -8.12
C SER A 67 15.72 -25.51 -9.28
N ILE A 68 14.58 -25.39 -9.96
CA ILE A 68 14.26 -26.21 -11.15
C ILE A 68 15.24 -25.92 -12.29
N ALA A 69 15.54 -24.65 -12.56
CA ALA A 69 16.51 -24.25 -13.58
C ALA A 69 17.89 -24.88 -13.31
N ALA A 70 18.37 -24.80 -12.06
CA ALA A 70 19.63 -25.43 -11.66
C ALA A 70 19.62 -26.96 -11.83
N GLN A 71 18.48 -27.61 -11.60
CA GLN A 71 18.33 -29.05 -11.84
C GLN A 71 18.35 -29.40 -13.33
N ILE A 72 17.73 -28.59 -14.18
CA ILE A 72 17.79 -28.76 -15.65
C ILE A 72 19.23 -28.60 -16.13
N ASP A 73 19.93 -27.54 -15.70
CA ASP A 73 21.32 -27.31 -16.06
C ASP A 73 22.23 -28.48 -15.66
N LEU A 74 21.97 -29.08 -14.50
CA LEU A 74 22.68 -30.27 -14.04
C LEU A 74 22.41 -31.47 -14.94
N ILE A 75 21.16 -31.71 -15.32
CA ILE A 75 20.79 -32.80 -16.24
C ILE A 75 21.47 -32.60 -17.60
N ASP A 76 21.45 -31.39 -18.14
CA ASP A 76 22.12 -31.05 -19.39
C ASP A 76 23.62 -31.27 -19.31
N ALA A 77 24.26 -30.92 -18.19
CA ALA A 77 25.67 -31.19 -17.95
C ALA A 77 25.98 -32.69 -17.92
N ILE A 78 25.14 -33.50 -17.26
CA ILE A 78 25.27 -34.96 -17.22
C ILE A 78 25.13 -35.56 -18.62
N ILE A 79 24.15 -35.11 -19.40
CA ILE A 79 23.94 -35.58 -20.78
C ILE A 79 25.15 -35.23 -21.64
N LYS A 80 25.65 -33.99 -21.57
CA LYS A 80 26.86 -33.55 -22.29
C LYS A 80 28.09 -34.37 -21.90
N ALA A 81 28.22 -34.73 -20.63
CA ALA A 81 29.28 -35.59 -20.13
C ALA A 81 29.09 -37.08 -20.49
N LYS A 82 28.05 -37.44 -21.27
CA LYS A 82 27.67 -38.83 -21.59
C LYS A 82 27.51 -39.71 -20.36
N GLY A 83 26.99 -39.15 -19.26
CA GLY A 83 26.84 -39.87 -18.00
C GLY A 83 28.15 -40.09 -17.23
N ASN A 84 29.25 -39.42 -17.59
CA ASN A 84 30.49 -39.46 -16.83
C ASN A 84 30.45 -38.45 -15.66
N PHE A 85 29.97 -38.92 -14.51
CA PHE A 85 29.68 -38.09 -13.33
C PHE A 85 30.93 -37.49 -12.66
N ASP A 86 32.12 -38.06 -12.88
CA ASP A 86 33.38 -37.58 -12.30
C ASP A 86 33.79 -36.18 -12.82
N LEU A 87 33.33 -35.77 -14.01
CA LEU A 87 33.55 -34.44 -14.58
C LEU A 87 32.63 -33.37 -13.98
N VAL A 88 31.39 -33.74 -13.61
CA VAL A 88 30.35 -32.81 -13.15
C VAL A 88 30.62 -32.31 -11.73
N LEU A 89 31.24 -33.13 -10.87
CA LEU A 89 31.59 -32.75 -9.49
C LEU A 89 32.81 -31.81 -9.40
N SER A 90 33.64 -31.71 -10.45
CA SER A 90 34.82 -30.84 -10.47
C SER A 90 34.51 -29.35 -10.68
N TRP A 91 33.30 -29.02 -11.12
CA TRP A 91 32.87 -27.64 -11.45
C TRP A 91 32.34 -26.83 -10.25
N LYS A 92 32.32 -27.39 -9.05
CA LYS A 92 31.79 -26.75 -7.83
C LYS A 92 32.86 -26.13 -6.91
N ASN A 93 34.13 -26.08 -7.33
CA ASN A 93 35.21 -25.34 -6.65
C ASN A 93 35.44 -23.97 -7.29
#